data_AF-A0A3B0WKT1-F1
#
_entry.id   AF-A0A3B0WKT1-F1
#
_cell.length_a   1.000
_cell.length_b   1.000
_cell.length_c   1.000
_cell.angle_alpha   90.00
_cell.angle_beta   90.00
_cell.angle_gamma   90.00
#
_symmetry.space_group_name_H-M   'P 1'
#
loop_
_entity.id
_entity.type
_entity.pdbx_description
1 polymer ?
#
loop_
_entity_poly.entity_id
_entity_poly.type
_entity_poly.pdbx_seq_one_letter_code
_entity_poly.pdbx_strand_id
1 'polypeptide(L)'
;MKSLIHGLISNQRGILIQFSQPYSQNMKMKTKTTNPQIDMTVSISKTPLIYQGDVAAKRAEIKAHFISTYEAYESLFTCLKHDEAYYLKAEPLRHPLIFYYAHTAVFFVNKLRVAKIIEHNVNNDIESMMAIGVDEMSWDDLNDANYAWPTVIAVQTYRDHVKALVLNLIDTVELSLPIGWQDPFWILLMGIEHERIHLETSSVIIRQMDLKWVQTQAAWPRYQIDHPVVKNQLIHVDGGIVTQGRTLPSDTYGWDNEYGKQTTEVAAFKASQFLVSNHQFLQFVEDGGYQDKKWWSDEGWQWRKFKQAQHPPFWYMNEQHEWQYRSMTEVFKM
;
A
#
# COMPACT_ATOMS: atom_id res chain seq x y z
N MET A 1 23.81 -20.67 -7.02
CA MET A 1 23.42 -19.40 -6.37
C MET A 1 23.15 -18.26 -7.37
N LYS A 2 22.74 -18.57 -8.62
CA LYS A 2 22.49 -17.58 -9.70
C LYS A 2 21.11 -17.70 -10.38
N SER A 3 20.22 -18.61 -9.94
CA SER A 3 18.94 -18.87 -10.63
C SER A 3 17.69 -18.85 -9.74
N LEU A 4 17.76 -18.28 -8.53
CA LEU A 4 16.65 -18.30 -7.57
C LEU A 4 16.02 -16.92 -7.31
N ILE A 5 16.40 -15.88 -8.08
CA ILE A 5 15.96 -14.48 -7.87
C ILE A 5 15.23 -13.91 -9.12
N HIS A 6 14.98 -14.70 -10.16
CA HIS A 6 14.52 -14.20 -11.47
C HIS A 6 13.01 -14.34 -11.76
N GLY A 7 12.16 -14.55 -10.74
CA GLY A 7 10.72 -14.62 -10.97
C GLY A 7 9.96 -14.38 -9.69
N LEU A 8 9.77 -13.11 -9.34
CA LEU A 8 8.90 -12.69 -8.25
C LEU A 8 8.25 -11.35 -8.65
N ILE A 9 6.93 -11.26 -8.57
CA ILE A 9 6.15 -10.00 -8.52
C ILE A 9 5.91 -9.30 -9.87
N SER A 10 4.99 -9.89 -10.65
CA SER A 10 4.29 -9.24 -11.76
C SER A 10 3.08 -8.41 -11.25
N ASN A 11 2.98 -7.19 -11.79
CA ASN A 11 1.81 -6.29 -11.81
C ASN A 11 1.46 -5.48 -10.56
N GLN A 12 2.25 -4.44 -10.29
CA GLN A 12 1.72 -3.10 -9.98
C GLN A 12 2.61 -2.03 -10.64
N ARG A 13 2.12 -1.42 -11.74
CA ARG A 13 2.84 -0.32 -12.42
C ARG A 13 2.56 1.00 -11.70
N GLY A 14 3.41 1.36 -10.75
CA GLY A 14 3.52 2.73 -10.23
C GLY A 14 4.61 3.49 -10.99
N ILE A 15 4.24 4.56 -11.70
CA ILE A 15 5.20 5.42 -12.41
C ILE A 15 5.67 6.51 -11.44
N LEU A 16 6.93 6.45 -11.00
CA LEU A 16 7.63 7.59 -10.37
C LEU A 16 8.57 8.22 -11.39
N ILE A 17 8.22 9.41 -11.88
CA ILE A 17 9.09 10.24 -12.71
C ILE A 17 9.81 11.22 -11.77
N GLN A 18 11.12 11.05 -11.58
CA GLN A 18 11.96 12.09 -10.97
C GLN A 18 12.34 13.12 -12.04
N PHE A 19 11.89 14.36 -11.86
CA PHE A 19 12.43 15.52 -12.58
C PHE A 19 13.61 16.10 -11.80
N SER A 20 14.78 16.17 -12.42
CA SER A 20 15.98 16.81 -11.86
C SER A 20 16.02 18.30 -12.21
N GLN A 21 15.50 19.18 -11.35
CA GLN A 21 15.81 20.62 -11.32
C GLN A 21 15.72 21.14 -9.86
N PRO A 22 16.62 22.03 -9.41
CA PRO A 22 16.74 22.42 -8.00
C PRO A 22 15.66 23.44 -7.61
N TYR A 23 14.87 23.13 -6.58
CA TYR A 23 13.89 24.07 -6.01
C TYR A 23 14.59 25.03 -5.04
N SER A 24 14.76 26.29 -5.45
CA SER A 24 15.28 27.38 -4.63
C SER A 24 14.31 27.69 -3.47
N GLN A 25 14.75 27.45 -2.24
CA GLN A 25 14.04 27.82 -1.01
C GLN A 25 14.04 29.34 -0.81
N ASN A 26 12.85 29.93 -0.65
CA ASN A 26 12.67 31.17 0.13
C ASN A 26 11.21 31.27 0.58
N MET A 27 10.90 30.71 1.75
CA MET A 27 9.63 30.97 2.42
C MET A 27 9.89 31.30 3.89
N LYS A 28 9.65 32.56 4.23
CA LYS A 28 9.80 33.13 5.57
C LYS A 28 8.89 32.39 6.56
N MET A 29 9.49 31.87 7.64
CA MET A 29 8.77 31.29 8.77
C MET A 29 7.88 32.35 9.44
N LYS A 30 6.57 32.08 9.50
CA LYS A 30 5.67 32.69 10.48
C LYS A 30 5.35 31.63 11.52
N THR A 31 5.81 31.86 12.74
CA THR A 31 5.53 31.06 13.93
C THR A 31 4.04 31.10 14.25
N LYS A 32 3.37 29.96 14.18
CA LYS A 32 2.06 29.74 14.83
C LYS A 32 2.29 28.90 16.08
N THR A 33 1.97 29.50 17.21
CA THR A 33 1.75 28.84 18.50
C THR A 33 0.59 27.85 18.37
N THR A 34 0.85 26.57 18.62
CA THR A 34 -0.20 25.54 18.78
C THR A 34 0.04 24.78 20.09
N ASN A 35 -1.02 24.70 20.88
CA ASN A 35 -1.16 23.78 22.01
C ASN A 35 -0.73 22.36 21.61
N PRO A 36 -0.07 21.58 22.49
CA PRO A 36 0.28 20.20 22.20
C PRO A 36 -0.96 19.32 22.33
N GLN A 37 -1.79 19.27 21.28
CA GLN A 37 -2.59 18.07 21.07
C GLN A 37 -1.62 16.98 20.62
N ILE A 38 -1.57 15.89 21.39
CA ILE A 38 -0.82 14.69 21.01
C ILE A 38 -1.38 14.25 19.66
N ASP A 39 -0.53 14.32 18.63
CA ASP A 39 -0.86 13.82 17.31
C ASP A 39 -1.00 12.29 17.39
N MET A 40 -2.23 11.82 17.53
CA MET A 40 -2.54 10.39 17.61
C MET A 40 -2.58 9.72 16.24
N THR A 41 -2.21 10.42 15.16
CA THR A 41 -2.21 9.85 13.81
C THR A 41 -1.11 8.83 13.61
N VAL A 42 -1.37 7.83 12.76
CA VAL A 42 -0.33 6.88 12.36
C VAL A 42 0.78 7.61 11.61
N SER A 43 1.97 7.67 12.20
CA SER A 43 3.16 8.21 11.56
C SER A 43 3.92 7.10 10.81
N ILE A 44 3.72 7.02 9.49
CA ILE A 44 4.48 6.13 8.61
C ILE A 44 5.84 6.77 8.31
N SER A 45 6.93 6.11 8.71
CA SER A 45 8.29 6.57 8.44
C SER A 45 8.64 6.54 6.94
N LYS A 46 9.57 7.39 6.51
CA LYS A 46 10.15 7.27 5.15
C LYS A 46 10.99 6.01 5.04
N THR A 47 11.06 5.41 3.86
CA THR A 47 11.96 4.29 3.59
C THR A 47 13.41 4.72 3.84
N PRO A 48 14.19 4.00 4.68
CA PRO A 48 15.56 4.35 5.02
C PRO A 48 16.47 4.41 3.80
N LEU A 49 17.42 5.34 3.82
CA LEU A 49 18.51 5.32 2.85
C LEU A 49 19.47 4.18 3.17
N ILE A 50 19.89 3.40 2.19
CA ILE A 50 20.61 2.13 2.41
C ILE A 50 22.14 2.23 2.26
N TYR A 51 22.66 3.39 1.86
CA TYR A 51 24.10 3.58 1.57
C TYR A 51 24.84 4.49 2.54
N GLN A 52 24.13 5.18 3.44
CA GLN A 52 24.71 6.22 4.29
C GLN A 52 24.42 6.01 5.77
N GLY A 53 25.30 6.59 6.61
CA GLY A 53 25.19 6.60 8.06
C GLY A 53 26.21 5.69 8.74
N ASP A 54 26.12 5.63 10.07
CA ASP A 54 26.84 4.66 10.89
C ASP A 54 26.00 3.39 11.10
N VAL A 55 26.65 2.23 11.29
CA VAL A 55 25.97 0.94 11.45
C VAL A 55 25.00 0.92 12.62
N ALA A 56 25.37 1.50 13.78
CA ALA A 56 24.50 1.51 14.95
C ALA A 56 23.30 2.43 14.73
N ALA A 57 23.52 3.62 14.14
CA ALA A 57 22.46 4.54 13.79
C ALA A 57 21.51 3.94 12.73
N LYS A 58 22.05 3.25 11.72
CA LYS A 58 21.26 2.59 10.67
C LYS A 58 20.39 1.47 11.25
N ARG A 59 20.95 0.66 12.14
CA ARG A 59 20.21 -0.39 12.83
C ARG A 59 19.03 0.19 13.60
N ALA A 60 19.26 1.27 14.35
CA ALA A 60 18.21 1.97 15.08
C ALA A 60 17.13 2.56 14.15
N GLU A 61 17.54 3.15 13.02
CA GLU A 61 16.62 3.67 12.00
C GLU A 61 15.75 2.56 11.39
N ILE A 62 16.34 1.44 10.98
CA ILE A 62 15.62 0.30 10.40
C ILE A 62 14.70 -0.34 11.44
N LYS A 63 15.14 -0.43 12.70
CA LYS A 63 14.29 -0.91 13.81
C LYS A 63 13.08 -0.01 14.02
N ALA A 64 13.27 1.31 14.06
CA ALA A 64 12.18 2.27 14.16
C ALA A 64 11.24 2.19 12.95
N HIS A 65 11.80 2.00 11.75
CA HIS A 65 11.05 1.82 10.51
C HIS A 65 10.17 0.56 10.54
N PHE A 66 10.72 -0.59 10.98
CA PHE A 66 9.97 -1.82 11.21
C PHE A 66 8.84 -1.61 12.22
N ILE A 67 9.16 -1.08 13.41
CA ILE A 67 8.15 -0.84 14.47
C ILE A 67 7.04 0.06 13.95
N SER A 68 7.37 1.20 13.35
CA SER A 68 6.36 2.14 12.83
C SER A 68 5.43 1.51 11.80
N THR A 69 5.96 0.61 10.95
CA THR A 69 5.17 -0.08 9.91
C THR A 69 4.30 -1.17 10.54
N TYR A 70 4.86 -1.97 11.45
CA TYR A 70 4.14 -3.06 12.11
C TYR A 70 2.98 -2.52 12.97
N GLU A 71 3.23 -1.46 13.76
CA GLU A 71 2.20 -0.83 14.58
C GLU A 71 1.14 -0.11 13.74
N ALA A 72 1.53 0.50 12.61
CA ALA A 72 0.57 1.05 11.66
C ALA A 72 -0.37 -0.05 11.13
N TYR A 73 0.20 -1.20 10.77
CA TYR A 73 -0.57 -2.34 10.28
C TYR A 73 -1.50 -2.90 11.36
N GLU A 74 -1.02 -3.11 12.59
CA GLU A 74 -1.87 -3.50 13.73
C GLU A 74 -3.03 -2.50 13.93
N SER A 75 -2.71 -1.21 13.95
CA SER A 75 -3.68 -0.14 14.15
C SER A 75 -4.77 -0.13 13.09
N LEU A 76 -4.45 -0.43 11.82
CA LEU A 76 -5.44 -0.46 10.75
C LEU A 76 -6.59 -1.43 11.05
N PHE A 77 -6.30 -2.62 11.60
CA PHE A 77 -7.32 -3.62 11.91
C PHE A 77 -8.21 -3.26 13.11
N THR A 78 -7.81 -2.27 13.93
CA THR A 78 -8.68 -1.68 14.96
C THR A 78 -9.88 -0.92 14.37
N CYS A 79 -9.84 -0.59 13.07
CA CYS A 79 -10.99 -0.06 12.36
C CYS A 79 -12.11 -1.09 12.16
N LEU A 80 -11.89 -2.37 12.44
CA LEU A 80 -12.93 -3.40 12.46
C LEU A 80 -13.64 -3.41 13.81
N LYS A 81 -14.97 -3.52 13.82
CA LYS A 81 -15.78 -3.46 15.05
C LYS A 81 -15.70 -4.73 15.90
N HIS A 82 -15.74 -5.89 15.25
CA HIS A 82 -15.82 -7.20 15.89
C HIS A 82 -15.04 -8.26 15.10
N ASP A 83 -14.70 -9.38 15.72
CA ASP A 83 -13.92 -10.46 15.11
C ASP A 83 -14.58 -11.02 13.85
N GLU A 84 -15.92 -11.05 13.77
CA GLU A 84 -16.64 -11.54 12.59
C GLU A 84 -16.24 -10.77 11.33
N ALA A 85 -15.92 -9.48 11.46
CA ALA A 85 -15.52 -8.62 10.35
C ALA A 85 -14.23 -9.12 9.65
N TYR A 86 -13.33 -9.80 10.38
CA TYR A 86 -12.10 -10.34 9.81
C TYR A 86 -12.35 -11.47 8.81
N TYR A 87 -13.46 -12.19 8.94
CA TYR A 87 -13.79 -13.35 8.10
C TYR A 87 -14.71 -13.01 6.94
N LEU A 88 -15.15 -11.75 6.83
CA LEU A 88 -16.01 -11.31 5.73
C LEU A 88 -15.20 -11.08 4.46
N LYS A 89 -15.73 -11.58 3.35
CA LYS A 89 -15.19 -11.36 2.01
C LYS A 89 -15.77 -10.06 1.43
N ALA A 90 -15.08 -8.95 1.68
CA ALA A 90 -15.53 -7.61 1.26
C ALA A 90 -15.45 -7.38 -0.26
N GLU A 91 -14.54 -8.08 -0.94
CA GLU A 91 -14.36 -8.07 -2.39
C GLU A 91 -14.29 -9.52 -2.90
N PRO A 92 -15.19 -9.97 -3.79
CA PRO A 92 -15.23 -11.35 -4.28
C PRO A 92 -13.92 -11.89 -4.84
N LEU A 93 -13.05 -11.01 -5.38
CA LEU A 93 -11.75 -11.39 -5.94
C LEU A 93 -10.59 -11.33 -4.92
N ARG A 94 -10.89 -11.30 -3.62
CA ARG A 94 -9.91 -11.18 -2.54
C ARG A 94 -10.25 -12.14 -1.39
N HIS A 95 -9.23 -12.58 -0.65
CA HIS A 95 -9.42 -13.31 0.60
C HIS A 95 -10.08 -12.43 1.69
N PRO A 96 -10.63 -13.03 2.76
CA PRO A 96 -11.06 -12.27 3.94
C PRO A 96 -9.89 -11.57 4.65
N LEU A 97 -10.20 -10.55 5.47
CA LEU A 97 -9.20 -9.73 6.16
C LEU A 97 -8.29 -10.51 7.13
N ILE A 98 -8.76 -11.63 7.68
CA ILE A 98 -7.94 -12.52 8.53
C ILE A 98 -6.71 -13.06 7.80
N PHE A 99 -6.83 -13.31 6.48
CA PHE A 99 -5.69 -13.72 5.66
C PHE A 99 -4.65 -12.61 5.62
N TYR A 100 -5.02 -11.40 5.22
CA TYR A 100 -4.08 -10.29 5.13
C TYR A 100 -3.46 -9.93 6.48
N TYR A 101 -4.23 -10.06 7.56
CA TYR A 101 -3.72 -9.81 8.89
C TYR A 101 -2.58 -10.76 9.24
N ALA A 102 -2.72 -12.06 8.98
CA ALA A 102 -1.65 -13.02 9.24
C ALA A 102 -0.53 -13.02 8.19
N HIS A 103 -0.89 -12.78 6.93
CA HIS A 103 -0.04 -13.02 5.76
C HIS A 103 1.28 -12.23 5.80
N THR A 104 1.28 -10.98 6.25
CA THR A 104 2.51 -10.18 6.29
C THR A 104 3.55 -10.75 7.25
N ALA A 105 3.12 -11.26 8.41
CA ALA A 105 3.98 -11.94 9.37
C ALA A 105 4.47 -13.31 8.84
N VAL A 106 3.62 -14.05 8.12
CA VAL A 106 4.03 -15.29 7.44
C VAL A 106 5.04 -15.01 6.33
N PHE A 107 4.89 -13.90 5.61
CA PHE A 107 5.85 -13.47 4.59
C PHE A 107 7.24 -13.24 5.21
N PHE A 108 7.34 -12.57 6.37
CA PHE A 108 8.62 -12.43 7.08
C PHE A 108 9.27 -13.79 7.35
N VAL A 109 8.55 -14.71 8.01
CA VAL A 109 9.09 -16.02 8.36
C VAL A 109 9.50 -16.81 7.11
N ASN A 110 8.67 -16.81 6.07
CA ASN A 110 8.96 -17.47 4.80
C ASN A 110 10.25 -16.94 4.17
N LYS A 111 10.39 -15.62 3.99
CA LYS A 111 11.56 -15.03 3.33
C LYS A 111 12.82 -15.17 4.17
N LEU A 112 12.73 -15.03 5.50
CA LEU A 112 13.84 -15.28 6.41
C LEU A 112 14.34 -16.73 6.34
N ARG A 113 13.43 -17.71 6.19
CA ARG A 113 13.78 -19.13 5.99
C ARG A 113 14.41 -19.39 4.63
N VAL A 114 13.83 -18.85 3.56
CA VAL A 114 14.39 -19.00 2.19
C VAL A 114 15.80 -18.39 2.12
N ALA A 115 16.02 -17.26 2.80
CA ALA A 115 17.32 -16.62 2.93
C ALA A 115 18.28 -17.32 3.91
N LYS A 116 17.83 -18.39 4.60
CA LYS A 116 18.59 -19.12 5.63
C LYS A 116 19.06 -18.25 6.80
N ILE A 117 18.31 -17.20 7.11
CA ILE A 117 18.52 -16.34 8.29
C ILE A 117 17.95 -17.03 9.54
N ILE A 118 16.87 -17.80 9.36
CA ILE A 118 16.29 -18.66 10.39
C ILE A 118 16.10 -20.08 9.82
N GLU A 119 16.11 -21.09 10.69
CA GLU A 119 16.01 -22.50 10.28
C GLU A 119 14.58 -23.04 10.38
N HIS A 120 13.79 -22.52 11.31
CA HIS A 120 12.49 -23.09 11.69
C HIS A 120 11.34 -22.09 11.52
N ASN A 121 10.14 -22.65 11.35
CA ASN A 121 8.88 -21.93 11.41
C ASN A 121 8.60 -21.49 12.85
N VAL A 122 7.81 -20.41 12.99
CA VAL A 122 7.26 -19.95 14.27
C VAL A 122 5.99 -20.74 14.60
N ASN A 123 5.12 -20.98 13.61
CA ASN A 123 3.93 -21.82 13.71
C ASN A 123 3.62 -22.48 12.35
N ASN A 124 3.83 -23.80 12.27
CA ASN A 124 3.66 -24.55 11.02
C ASN A 124 2.24 -24.45 10.44
N ASP A 125 1.21 -24.48 11.29
CA ASP A 125 -0.18 -24.55 10.85
C ASP A 125 -0.64 -23.21 10.27
N ILE A 126 -0.35 -22.10 10.97
CA ILE A 126 -0.66 -20.75 10.49
C ILE A 126 0.13 -20.44 9.23
N GLU A 127 1.42 -20.76 9.21
CA GLU A 127 2.27 -20.47 8.06
C GLU A 127 1.87 -21.28 6.82
N SER A 128 1.47 -22.54 6.99
CA SER A 128 0.94 -23.35 5.89
C SER A 128 -0.40 -22.81 5.37
N MET A 129 -1.30 -22.40 6.27
CA MET A 129 -2.64 -21.91 5.91
C MET A 129 -2.59 -20.53 5.23
N MET A 130 -1.70 -19.65 5.66
CA MET A 130 -1.63 -18.26 5.19
C MET A 130 -0.62 -18.07 4.04
N ALA A 131 0.00 -19.16 3.59
CA ALA A 131 0.75 -19.23 2.33
C ALA A 131 -0.15 -19.55 1.11
N ILE A 132 -1.45 -19.81 1.34
CA ILE A 132 -2.42 -20.07 0.27
C ILE A 132 -2.63 -18.80 -0.55
N GLY A 133 -2.50 -18.88 -1.87
CA GLY A 133 -2.54 -17.72 -2.79
C GLY A 133 -1.21 -16.95 -2.91
N VAL A 134 -0.12 -17.46 -2.31
CA VAL A 134 1.25 -16.90 -2.42
C VAL A 134 2.09 -17.64 -3.47
N ASP A 135 1.61 -18.79 -3.96
CA ASP A 135 2.25 -19.53 -5.06
C ASP A 135 1.82 -18.95 -6.41
N GLU A 136 2.73 -18.25 -7.10
CA GLU A 136 2.50 -17.67 -8.42
C GLU A 136 2.21 -18.73 -9.50
N MET A 137 2.49 -20.01 -9.22
CA MET A 137 2.25 -21.13 -10.14
C MET A 137 0.91 -21.82 -9.90
N SER A 138 0.16 -21.45 -8.86
CA SER A 138 -1.18 -21.97 -8.64
C SER A 138 -2.14 -20.81 -8.39
N TRP A 139 -3.02 -20.58 -9.38
CA TRP A 139 -4.24 -19.81 -9.17
C TRP A 139 -5.22 -20.62 -8.31
N ASP A 140 -4.75 -21.14 -7.17
CA ASP A 140 -5.48 -22.11 -6.38
C ASP A 140 -6.67 -21.44 -5.70
N ASP A 141 -7.84 -21.79 -6.25
CA ASP A 141 -9.09 -21.98 -5.57
C ASP A 141 -9.51 -20.85 -4.61
N LEU A 142 -10.16 -19.84 -5.21
CA LEU A 142 -11.23 -19.05 -4.59
C LEU A 142 -12.46 -19.90 -4.15
N ASN A 143 -12.29 -21.22 -4.04
CA ASN A 143 -13.30 -22.14 -3.56
C ASN A 143 -13.33 -22.06 -2.03
N ASP A 144 -14.13 -21.12 -1.52
CA ASP A 144 -14.24 -20.75 -0.10
C ASP A 144 -14.74 -21.88 0.83
N ALA A 145 -15.04 -23.07 0.30
CA ALA A 145 -15.79 -24.10 1.01
C ALA A 145 -15.03 -24.80 2.16
N ASN A 146 -13.70 -24.64 2.33
CA ASN A 146 -12.94 -25.43 3.32
C ASN A 146 -11.72 -24.73 3.97
N TYR A 147 -11.68 -23.40 4.09
CA TYR A 147 -10.59 -22.76 4.86
C TYR A 147 -10.95 -22.65 6.34
N ALA A 148 -10.30 -23.46 7.18
CA ALA A 148 -10.36 -23.34 8.63
C ALA A 148 -9.47 -22.18 9.09
N TRP A 149 -9.95 -20.94 8.89
CA TRP A 149 -9.21 -19.75 9.30
C TRP A 149 -8.91 -19.77 10.81
N PRO A 150 -7.68 -19.45 11.24
CA PRO A 150 -7.35 -19.32 12.65
C PRO A 150 -8.12 -18.15 13.29
N THR A 151 -8.29 -18.22 14.61
CA THR A 151 -8.94 -17.15 15.36
C THR A 151 -8.13 -15.86 15.32
N VAL A 152 -8.78 -14.71 15.48
CA VAL A 152 -8.11 -13.39 15.52
C VAL A 152 -7.02 -13.38 16.60
N ILE A 153 -7.31 -13.92 17.78
CA ILE A 153 -6.34 -14.01 18.89
C ILE A 153 -5.15 -14.93 18.58
N ALA A 154 -5.36 -16.03 17.84
CA ALA A 154 -4.27 -16.91 17.41
C ALA A 154 -3.36 -16.22 16.39
N VAL A 155 -3.94 -15.45 15.45
CA VAL A 155 -3.19 -14.63 14.49
C VAL A 155 -2.43 -13.53 15.22
N GLN A 156 -3.04 -12.82 16.17
CA GLN A 156 -2.37 -11.82 17.01
C GLN A 156 -1.17 -12.39 17.74
N THR A 157 -1.36 -13.53 18.43
CA THR A 157 -0.29 -14.20 19.16
C THR A 157 0.86 -14.60 18.23
N TYR A 158 0.54 -15.12 17.04
CA TYR A 158 1.54 -15.44 16.03
C TYR A 158 2.29 -14.20 15.56
N ARG A 159 1.58 -13.11 15.25
CA ARG A 159 2.16 -11.82 14.86
C ARG A 159 3.07 -11.26 15.96
N ASP A 160 2.71 -11.37 17.22
CA ASP A 160 3.57 -10.93 18.34
C ASP A 160 4.88 -11.73 18.40
N HIS A 161 4.82 -13.04 18.20
CA HIS A 161 6.02 -13.89 18.12
C HIS A 161 6.91 -13.52 16.93
N VAL A 162 6.32 -13.29 15.75
CA VAL A 162 7.08 -12.86 14.55
C VAL A 162 7.70 -11.47 14.78
N LYS A 163 6.98 -10.54 15.38
CA LYS A 163 7.50 -9.22 15.73
C LYS A 163 8.70 -9.31 16.66
N ALA A 164 8.62 -10.13 17.72
CA ALA A 164 9.72 -10.36 18.64
C ALA A 164 10.93 -10.98 17.94
N LEU A 165 10.70 -11.98 17.06
CA LEU A 165 11.74 -12.59 16.24
C LEU A 165 12.44 -11.56 15.34
N VAL A 166 11.67 -10.76 14.59
CA VAL A 166 12.22 -9.76 13.65
C VAL A 166 12.99 -8.68 14.40
N LEU A 167 12.50 -8.20 15.55
CA LEU A 167 13.24 -7.25 16.39
C LEU A 167 14.57 -7.83 16.87
N ASN A 168 14.57 -9.08 17.33
CA ASN A 168 15.79 -9.76 17.74
C ASN A 168 16.78 -9.92 16.57
N LEU A 169 16.30 -10.26 15.37
CA LEU A 169 17.15 -10.34 14.17
C LEU A 169 17.72 -8.97 13.79
N ILE A 170 16.91 -7.91 13.84
CA ILE A 170 17.37 -6.54 13.63
C ILE A 170 18.42 -6.14 14.67
N ASP A 171 18.41 -6.69 15.88
CA ASP A 171 19.42 -6.40 16.91
C ASP A 171 20.70 -7.23 16.75
N THR A 172 20.61 -8.46 16.22
CA THR A 172 21.69 -9.45 16.32
C THR A 172 22.40 -9.78 15.01
N VAL A 173 21.72 -9.68 13.86
CA VAL A 173 22.32 -10.02 12.56
C VAL A 173 23.34 -8.96 12.15
N GLU A 174 24.44 -9.37 11.54
CA GLU A 174 25.46 -8.45 11.05
C GLU A 174 24.88 -7.47 10.02
N LEU A 175 25.23 -6.18 10.16
CA LEU A 175 24.82 -5.12 9.26
C LEU A 175 26.06 -4.49 8.65
N SER A 176 26.14 -4.51 7.34
CA SER A 176 27.15 -3.80 6.56
C SER A 176 26.49 -2.68 5.74
N LEU A 177 27.27 -1.64 5.41
CA LEU A 177 26.84 -0.53 4.55
C LEU A 177 27.75 -0.46 3.32
N PRO A 178 27.20 -0.20 2.11
CA PRO A 178 25.78 -0.10 1.78
C PRO A 178 25.05 -1.44 1.89
N ILE A 179 23.75 -1.44 2.22
CA ILE A 179 22.92 -2.66 2.25
C ILE A 179 22.64 -3.08 0.80
N GLY A 180 23.19 -4.20 0.37
CA GLY A 180 22.98 -4.80 -0.95
C GLY A 180 22.11 -6.05 -0.91
N TRP A 181 21.84 -6.62 -2.09
CA TRP A 181 20.95 -7.78 -2.25
C TRP A 181 21.38 -9.06 -1.52
N GLN A 182 22.67 -9.15 -1.17
CA GLN A 182 23.21 -10.31 -0.44
C GLN A 182 23.21 -10.09 1.08
N ASP A 183 22.90 -8.87 1.54
CA ASP A 183 22.85 -8.56 2.96
C ASP A 183 21.52 -9.05 3.57
N PRO A 184 21.54 -9.66 4.77
CA PRO A 184 20.31 -10.07 5.46
C PRO A 184 19.31 -8.93 5.67
N PHE A 185 19.81 -7.70 5.83
CA PHE A 185 18.98 -6.51 5.97
C PHE A 185 18.18 -6.18 4.71
N TRP A 186 18.58 -6.66 3.53
CA TRP A 186 17.76 -6.56 2.33
C TRP A 186 16.45 -7.34 2.46
N ILE A 187 16.51 -8.53 3.09
CA ILE A 187 15.35 -9.39 3.34
C ILE A 187 14.46 -8.79 4.44
N LEU A 188 15.07 -8.19 5.47
CA LEU A 188 14.32 -7.47 6.51
C LEU A 188 13.56 -6.27 5.91
N LEU A 189 14.23 -5.46 5.07
CA LEU A 189 13.59 -4.34 4.36
C LEU A 189 12.50 -4.82 3.40
N MET A 190 12.72 -5.93 2.68
CA MET A 190 11.69 -6.56 1.84
C MET A 190 10.42 -6.88 2.64
N GLY A 191 10.56 -7.48 3.82
CA GLY A 191 9.41 -7.78 4.68
C GLY A 191 8.69 -6.52 5.16
N ILE A 192 9.42 -5.47 5.53
CA ILE A 192 8.84 -4.18 5.96
C ILE A 192 8.06 -3.52 4.81
N GLU A 193 8.67 -3.42 3.62
CA GLU A 193 8.03 -2.79 2.46
C GLU A 193 6.88 -3.65 1.91
N HIS A 194 6.95 -4.98 2.03
CA HIS A 194 5.82 -5.87 1.75
C HIS A 194 4.62 -5.59 2.66
N GLU A 195 4.85 -5.41 3.97
CA GLU A 195 3.77 -5.06 4.90
C GLU A 195 3.15 -3.70 4.57
N ARG A 196 3.90 -2.75 3.99
CA ARG A 196 3.35 -1.47 3.49
C ARG A 196 2.46 -1.62 2.28
N ILE A 197 2.79 -2.51 1.34
CA ILE A 197 1.88 -2.86 0.23
C ILE A 197 0.58 -3.43 0.80
N HIS A 198 0.68 -4.27 1.83
CA HIS A 198 -0.49 -4.84 2.48
C HIS A 198 -1.25 -3.85 3.36
N LEU A 199 -0.61 -2.83 3.93
CA LEU A 199 -1.28 -1.73 4.61
C LEU A 199 -2.23 -1.01 3.65
N GLU A 200 -1.75 -0.67 2.45
CA GLU A 200 -2.60 -0.07 1.41
C GLU A 200 -3.71 -1.04 0.98
N THR A 201 -3.35 -2.28 0.64
CA THR A 201 -4.29 -3.29 0.15
C THR A 201 -5.42 -3.55 1.16
N SER A 202 -5.07 -3.76 2.42
CA SER A 202 -6.03 -3.99 3.50
C SER A 202 -6.91 -2.77 3.74
N SER A 203 -6.38 -1.54 3.66
CA SER A 203 -7.18 -0.33 3.82
C SER A 203 -8.26 -0.18 2.73
N VAL A 204 -7.93 -0.58 1.50
CA VAL A 204 -8.87 -0.57 0.37
C VAL A 204 -9.92 -1.67 0.55
N ILE A 205 -9.55 -2.84 1.05
CA ILE A 205 -10.49 -3.93 1.34
C ILE A 205 -11.43 -3.54 2.49
N ILE A 206 -10.91 -2.93 3.57
CA ILE A 206 -11.72 -2.41 4.68
C ILE A 206 -12.74 -1.38 4.16
N ARG A 207 -12.34 -0.50 3.23
CA ARG A 207 -13.24 0.48 2.62
C ARG A 207 -14.39 -0.16 1.84
N GLN A 208 -14.20 -1.35 1.27
CA GLN A 208 -15.25 -2.10 0.57
C GLN A 208 -16.29 -2.71 1.52
N MET A 209 -16.03 -2.75 2.83
CA MET A 209 -16.97 -3.29 3.80
C MET A 209 -18.18 -2.38 4.02
N ASP A 210 -19.30 -2.99 4.41
CA ASP A 210 -20.44 -2.25 4.97
C ASP A 210 -20.01 -1.48 6.24
N LEU A 211 -20.49 -0.25 6.42
CA LEU A 211 -20.21 0.61 7.58
C LEU A 211 -20.57 -0.07 8.91
N LYS A 212 -21.51 -1.01 8.91
CA LYS A 212 -21.86 -1.74 10.12
C LYS A 212 -20.70 -2.59 10.68
N TRP A 213 -19.70 -2.93 9.85
CA TRP A 213 -18.54 -3.74 10.24
C TRP A 213 -17.29 -2.92 10.58
N VAL A 214 -17.28 -1.63 10.25
CA VAL A 214 -16.12 -0.75 10.45
C VAL A 214 -16.45 0.39 11.41
N GLN A 215 -15.43 0.93 12.05
CA GLN A 215 -15.50 2.05 13.00
C GLN A 215 -14.37 3.05 12.74
N THR A 216 -14.64 4.32 13.01
CA THR A 216 -13.63 5.38 12.95
C THR A 216 -12.57 5.17 14.04
N GLN A 217 -11.34 5.54 13.74
CA GLN A 217 -10.22 5.49 14.68
C GLN A 217 -9.49 6.83 14.63
N ALA A 218 -9.10 7.35 15.79
CA ALA A 218 -8.36 8.61 15.87
C ALA A 218 -7.00 8.54 15.14
N ALA A 219 -6.43 7.33 15.09
CA ALA A 219 -5.21 7.01 14.34
C ALA A 219 -5.39 7.12 12.81
N TRP A 220 -6.62 6.98 12.32
CA TRP A 220 -6.99 6.99 10.91
C TRP A 220 -8.07 8.04 10.62
N PRO A 221 -7.80 9.34 10.86
CA PRO A 221 -8.80 10.37 10.64
C PRO A 221 -9.05 10.55 9.13
N ARG A 222 -10.29 10.88 8.75
CA ARG A 222 -10.51 11.43 7.41
C ARG A 222 -9.75 12.76 7.25
N TYR A 223 -9.30 13.04 6.05
CA TYR A 223 -8.80 14.37 5.70
C TYR A 223 -9.96 15.38 5.76
N GLN A 224 -9.81 16.47 6.51
CA GLN A 224 -10.89 17.44 6.78
C GLN A 224 -10.68 18.81 6.13
N ILE A 225 -9.59 19.02 5.41
CA ILE A 225 -9.31 20.32 4.79
C ILE A 225 -9.96 20.36 3.41
N ASP A 226 -10.98 21.18 3.28
CA ASP A 226 -11.56 21.51 1.98
C ASP A 226 -10.69 22.56 1.28
N HIS A 227 -10.26 22.23 0.07
CA HIS A 227 -9.52 23.15 -0.78
C HIS A 227 -10.48 23.80 -1.79
N PRO A 228 -10.29 25.08 -2.13
CA PRO A 228 -11.10 25.71 -3.17
C PRO A 228 -10.93 24.95 -4.50
N VAL A 229 -11.99 24.91 -5.31
CA VAL A 229 -11.93 24.31 -6.65
C VAL A 229 -10.88 25.06 -7.48
N VAL A 230 -9.82 24.34 -7.85
CA VAL A 230 -8.76 24.87 -8.72
C VAL A 230 -9.07 24.51 -10.17
N LYS A 231 -9.00 25.49 -11.07
CA LYS A 231 -9.09 25.23 -12.51
C LYS A 231 -7.83 24.47 -12.95
N ASN A 232 -8.01 23.19 -13.26
CA ASN A 232 -6.93 22.36 -13.77
C ASN A 232 -6.52 22.83 -15.18
N GLN A 233 -5.24 22.72 -15.50
CA GLN A 233 -4.69 23.13 -16.80
C GLN A 233 -3.70 22.09 -17.32
N LEU A 234 -3.57 22.06 -18.64
CA LEU A 234 -2.59 21.22 -19.31
C LEU A 234 -1.25 21.94 -19.39
N ILE A 235 -0.22 21.34 -18.77
CA ILE A 235 1.17 21.81 -18.81
C ILE A 235 1.87 21.10 -19.95
N HIS A 236 2.65 21.86 -20.73
CA HIS A 236 3.49 21.30 -21.78
C HIS A 236 4.67 20.52 -21.19
N VAL A 237 4.90 19.34 -21.74
CA VAL A 237 6.08 18.53 -21.47
C VAL A 237 6.83 18.38 -22.79
N ASP A 238 8.07 18.89 -22.83
CA ASP A 238 8.92 18.79 -24.01
C ASP A 238 9.17 17.32 -24.35
N GLY A 239 9.29 17.05 -25.66
CA GLY A 239 9.68 15.73 -26.14
C GLY A 239 11.15 15.47 -25.86
N GLY A 240 11.52 14.21 -25.68
CA GLY A 240 12.90 13.85 -25.43
C GLY A 240 13.11 12.38 -25.14
N ILE A 241 14.36 12.03 -24.87
CA ILE A 241 14.76 10.68 -24.51
C ILE A 241 14.63 10.55 -22.98
N VAL A 242 13.77 9.64 -22.55
CA VAL A 242 13.56 9.31 -21.13
C VAL A 242 14.24 7.98 -20.83
N THR A 243 15.08 7.96 -19.81
CA THR A 243 15.65 6.73 -19.25
C THR A 243 14.97 6.42 -17.93
N GLN A 244 14.39 5.22 -17.82
CA GLN A 244 13.77 4.68 -16.61
C GLN A 244 14.54 3.47 -16.12
N GLY A 245 14.32 3.13 -14.85
CA GLY A 245 14.91 1.97 -14.20
C GLY A 245 15.99 2.35 -13.18
N ARG A 246 16.17 1.46 -12.24
CA ARG A 246 17.01 1.61 -11.07
C ARG A 246 18.34 0.89 -11.27
N THR A 247 19.43 1.57 -10.92
CA THR A 247 20.78 0.99 -10.94
C THR A 247 21.28 0.71 -9.53
N LEU A 248 22.19 -0.26 -9.39
CA LEU A 248 22.94 -0.49 -8.15
C LEU A 248 24.27 0.28 -8.16
N PRO A 249 24.71 0.85 -7.02
CA PRO A 249 23.94 0.99 -5.77
C PRO A 249 22.78 1.99 -5.93
N SER A 250 21.74 1.86 -5.10
CA SER A 250 20.61 2.79 -5.09
C SER A 250 20.34 3.35 -3.69
N ASP A 251 19.47 4.35 -3.64
CA ASP A 251 19.31 5.16 -2.44
C ASP A 251 18.55 4.45 -1.32
N THR A 252 17.55 3.64 -1.65
CA THR A 252 16.60 2.97 -0.72
C THR A 252 16.43 1.48 -1.06
N TYR A 253 15.63 0.73 -0.29
CA TYR A 253 15.07 -0.51 -0.83
C TYR A 253 14.25 -0.25 -2.10
N GLY A 254 14.14 -1.23 -2.99
CA GLY A 254 13.22 -1.19 -4.13
C GLY A 254 13.06 -2.57 -4.74
N TRP A 255 11.93 -2.76 -5.41
CA TRP A 255 11.50 -4.04 -5.96
C TRP A 255 12.30 -4.40 -7.21
N ASP A 256 12.42 -5.70 -7.48
CA ASP A 256 13.18 -6.23 -8.62
C ASP A 256 12.71 -5.66 -9.97
N ASN A 257 11.41 -5.47 -10.15
CA ASN A 257 10.81 -4.87 -11.33
C ASN A 257 11.17 -3.39 -11.57
N GLU A 258 11.78 -2.72 -10.58
CA GLU A 258 12.28 -1.36 -10.72
C GLU A 258 13.68 -1.33 -11.32
N TYR A 259 14.42 -2.44 -11.27
CA TYR A 259 15.81 -2.49 -11.71
C TYR A 259 15.96 -2.72 -13.21
N GLY A 260 17.11 -2.29 -13.71
CA GLY A 260 17.44 -2.34 -15.12
C GLY A 260 17.45 -0.93 -15.70
N LYS A 261 17.55 -0.86 -17.03
CA LYS A 261 17.59 0.41 -17.74
C LYS A 261 16.79 0.28 -19.03
N GLN A 262 15.74 1.07 -19.14
CA GLN A 262 14.96 1.22 -20.36
C GLN A 262 15.06 2.66 -20.84
N THR A 263 15.39 2.84 -22.12
CA THR A 263 15.46 4.16 -22.75
C THR A 263 14.42 4.24 -23.85
N THR A 264 13.59 5.28 -23.80
CA THR A 264 12.46 5.46 -24.71
C THR A 264 12.43 6.90 -25.20
N GLU A 265 12.23 7.09 -26.49
CA GLU A 265 11.92 8.42 -27.05
C GLU A 265 10.44 8.72 -26.82
N VAL A 266 10.17 9.85 -26.15
CA VAL A 266 8.83 10.31 -25.81
C VAL A 266 8.56 11.59 -26.60
N ALA A 267 7.53 11.57 -27.43
CA ALA A 267 7.09 12.77 -28.16
C ALA A 267 6.59 13.84 -27.18
N ALA A 268 6.69 15.12 -27.59
CA ALA A 268 6.17 16.22 -26.79
C ALA A 268 4.66 16.07 -26.57
N PHE A 269 4.18 16.37 -25.36
CA PHE A 269 2.78 16.21 -25.00
C PHE A 269 2.32 17.28 -24.00
N LYS A 270 1.10 17.16 -23.51
CA LYS A 270 0.62 17.93 -22.38
C LYS A 270 0.02 17.01 -21.32
N ALA A 271 0.28 17.30 -20.06
CA ALA A 271 -0.28 16.59 -18.91
C ALA A 271 -1.06 17.55 -18.01
N SER A 272 -2.09 17.07 -17.31
CA SER A 272 -2.81 17.90 -16.35
C SER A 272 -1.90 18.26 -15.16
N GLN A 273 -1.95 19.52 -14.73
CA GLN A 273 -1.18 19.99 -13.57
C GLN A 273 -1.59 19.26 -12.28
N PHE A 274 -2.88 18.98 -12.14
CA PHE A 274 -3.45 18.23 -11.02
C PHE A 274 -4.17 16.98 -11.52
N LEU A 275 -4.46 16.04 -10.62
CA LEU A 275 -5.39 14.95 -10.91
C LEU A 275 -6.81 15.51 -11.13
N VAL A 276 -7.65 14.76 -11.83
CA VAL A 276 -9.07 15.11 -12.00
C VAL A 276 -9.74 15.10 -10.62
N SER A 277 -10.34 16.22 -10.23
CA SER A 277 -11.03 16.31 -8.94
C SER A 277 -12.41 15.67 -8.98
N ASN A 278 -12.96 15.35 -7.80
CA ASN A 278 -14.35 14.91 -7.69
C ASN A 278 -15.34 15.91 -8.32
N HIS A 279 -15.13 17.22 -8.14
CA HIS A 279 -15.97 18.25 -8.78
C HIS A 279 -15.93 18.18 -10.31
N GLN A 280 -14.75 17.98 -10.91
CA GLN A 280 -14.62 17.84 -12.36
C GLN A 280 -15.25 16.53 -12.86
N PHE A 281 -15.07 15.43 -12.11
CA PHE A 281 -15.66 14.15 -12.47
C PHE A 281 -17.19 14.14 -12.31
N LEU A 282 -17.72 14.92 -11.36
CA LEU A 282 -19.16 15.07 -11.16
C LEU A 282 -19.83 15.67 -12.40
N GLN A 283 -19.21 16.65 -13.05
CA GLN A 283 -19.72 17.21 -14.32
C GLN A 283 -19.83 16.12 -15.39
N PHE A 284 -18.85 15.22 -15.50
CA PHE A 284 -18.91 14.07 -16.41
C PHE A 284 -20.07 13.12 -16.05
N VAL A 285 -20.34 12.89 -14.77
CA VAL A 285 -21.46 12.05 -14.32
C VAL A 285 -22.80 12.70 -14.68
N GLU A 286 -22.97 13.99 -14.37
CA GLU A 286 -24.21 14.75 -14.57
C GLU A 286 -24.52 14.98 -16.05
N ASP A 287 -23.51 15.15 -16.90
CA ASP A 287 -23.65 15.30 -18.35
C ASP A 287 -23.92 13.96 -19.08
N GLY A 288 -24.20 12.89 -18.33
CA GLY A 288 -24.54 11.59 -18.91
C GLY A 288 -23.32 10.81 -19.41
N GLY A 289 -22.13 11.06 -18.86
CA GLY A 289 -20.88 10.43 -19.29
C GLY A 289 -20.85 8.91 -19.17
N TYR A 290 -21.58 8.36 -18.18
CA TYR A 290 -21.79 6.92 -18.10
C TYR A 290 -22.79 6.43 -19.15
N GLN A 291 -23.70 7.27 -19.66
CA GLN A 291 -24.80 6.92 -20.55
C GLN A 291 -24.42 6.97 -22.04
N ASP A 292 -23.29 7.58 -22.40
CA ASP A 292 -22.86 7.76 -23.79
C ASP A 292 -21.65 6.90 -24.17
N LYS A 293 -21.81 5.97 -25.12
CA LYS A 293 -20.76 5.05 -25.58
C LYS A 293 -19.54 5.79 -26.14
N LYS A 294 -19.70 7.00 -26.69
CA LYS A 294 -18.61 7.69 -27.40
C LYS A 294 -17.39 8.01 -26.52
N TRP A 295 -17.57 8.04 -25.20
CA TRP A 295 -16.51 8.29 -24.22
C TRP A 295 -15.76 7.03 -23.77
N TRP A 296 -16.18 5.86 -24.23
CA TRP A 296 -15.67 4.57 -23.77
C TRP A 296 -15.05 3.77 -24.91
N SER A 297 -14.00 3.01 -24.59
CA SER A 297 -13.59 1.90 -25.43
C SER A 297 -14.68 0.82 -25.44
N ASP A 298 -14.63 -0.10 -26.41
CA ASP A 298 -15.60 -1.20 -26.46
C ASP A 298 -15.57 -2.08 -25.20
N GLU A 299 -14.37 -2.40 -24.70
CA GLU A 299 -14.17 -3.12 -23.44
C GLU A 299 -14.74 -2.33 -22.24
N GLY A 300 -14.41 -1.04 -22.13
CA GLY A 300 -14.90 -0.20 -21.05
C GLY A 300 -16.42 -0.07 -21.05
N TRP A 301 -17.03 -0.01 -22.24
CA TRP A 301 -18.48 0.02 -22.38
C TRP A 301 -19.14 -1.30 -21.98
N GLN A 302 -18.53 -2.44 -22.34
CA GLN A 302 -19.00 -3.76 -21.89
C GLN A 302 -18.93 -3.89 -20.36
N TRP A 303 -17.81 -3.48 -19.76
CA TRP A 303 -17.67 -3.42 -18.30
C TRP A 303 -18.75 -2.53 -17.67
N ARG A 304 -18.96 -1.32 -18.20
CA ARG A 304 -19.98 -0.38 -17.70
C ARG A 304 -21.36 -1.04 -17.71
N LYS A 305 -21.73 -1.71 -18.81
CA LYS A 305 -23.03 -2.40 -18.92
C LYS A 305 -23.15 -3.56 -17.95
N PHE A 306 -22.11 -4.39 -17.84
CA PHE A 306 -22.09 -5.56 -16.96
C PHE A 306 -22.21 -5.13 -15.49
N LYS A 307 -21.41 -4.16 -15.06
CA LYS A 307 -21.45 -3.59 -13.69
C LYS A 307 -22.63 -2.64 -13.45
N GLN A 308 -23.33 -2.22 -14.50
CA GLN A 308 -24.35 -1.18 -14.47
C GLN A 308 -23.85 0.11 -13.79
N ALA A 309 -22.58 0.46 -13.98
CA ALA A 309 -21.97 1.60 -13.31
C ALA A 309 -22.58 2.93 -13.77
N GLN A 310 -22.90 3.81 -12.82
CA GLN A 310 -23.49 5.14 -13.07
C GLN A 310 -22.67 6.29 -12.50
N HIS A 311 -21.80 6.00 -11.54
CA HIS A 311 -20.90 6.91 -10.85
C HIS A 311 -19.77 6.09 -10.21
N PRO A 312 -18.73 6.71 -9.63
CA PRO A 312 -17.69 5.99 -8.89
C PRO A 312 -18.27 5.15 -7.73
N PRO A 313 -17.69 3.95 -7.42
CA PRO A 313 -18.27 3.00 -6.46
C PRO A 313 -18.54 3.51 -5.04
N PHE A 314 -17.80 4.53 -4.61
CA PHE A 314 -17.88 5.09 -3.25
C PHE A 314 -18.61 6.43 -3.19
N TRP A 315 -19.31 6.79 -4.26
CA TRP A 315 -20.24 7.91 -4.25
C TRP A 315 -21.63 7.39 -3.92
N TYR A 316 -22.31 8.10 -3.03
CA TYR A 316 -23.66 7.77 -2.57
C TYR A 316 -24.54 8.98 -2.80
N MET A 317 -25.82 8.73 -3.06
CA MET A 317 -26.83 9.77 -3.09
C MET A 317 -27.68 9.63 -1.84
N ASN A 318 -27.84 10.71 -1.06
CA ASN A 318 -28.76 10.70 0.08
C ASN A 318 -30.22 10.90 -0.38
N GLU A 319 -31.16 10.82 0.57
CA GLU A 319 -32.60 11.01 0.32
C GLU A 319 -32.94 12.43 -0.18
N GLN A 320 -32.06 13.40 0.04
CA GLN A 320 -32.19 14.78 -0.40
C GLN A 320 -31.56 15.03 -1.80
N HIS A 321 -31.16 13.97 -2.50
CA HIS A 321 -30.48 14.05 -3.81
C HIS A 321 -29.16 14.82 -3.78
N GLU A 322 -28.41 14.70 -2.68
CA GLU A 322 -27.05 15.24 -2.55
C GLU A 322 -26.01 14.12 -2.61
N TRP A 323 -24.91 14.39 -3.32
CA TRP A 323 -23.77 13.48 -3.38
C TRP A 323 -23.02 13.43 -2.04
N GLN A 324 -22.66 12.21 -1.64
CA GLN A 324 -21.86 11.89 -0.49
C GLN A 324 -20.71 10.98 -0.91
N TYR A 325 -19.60 11.02 -0.17
CA TYR A 325 -18.43 10.21 -0.41
C TYR A 325 -18.18 9.27 0.76
N ARG A 326 -17.95 8.00 0.44
CA ARG A 326 -17.55 6.98 1.40
C ARG A 326 -16.03 6.91 1.50
N SER A 327 -15.50 7.35 2.63
CA SER A 327 -14.14 7.04 3.06
C SER A 327 -14.03 5.60 3.59
N MET A 328 -12.87 5.24 4.14
CA MET A 328 -12.66 3.92 4.74
C MET A 328 -13.71 3.58 5.80
N THR A 329 -13.99 4.50 6.73
CA THR A 329 -14.77 4.21 7.95
C THR A 329 -16.03 5.06 8.11
N GLU A 330 -16.21 6.09 7.27
CA GLU A 330 -17.34 7.02 7.39
C GLU A 330 -17.80 7.57 6.02
N VAL A 331 -19.03 8.09 5.97
CA VAL A 331 -19.60 8.81 4.82
C VAL A 331 -19.73 10.28 5.18
N PHE A 332 -19.38 11.17 4.25
CA PHE A 332 -19.50 12.61 4.43
C PHE A 332 -19.97 13.28 3.14
N LYS A 333 -20.45 14.52 3.25
CA LYS A 333 -20.90 15.31 2.10
C LYS A 333 -19.73 15.63 1.17
N MET A 334 -19.95 15.48 -0.13
CA MET A 334 -18.94 15.79 -1.15
C MET A 334 -18.71 17.26 -1.40
#